data_AF-R9IL17-F1
#
_entry.id   AF-R9IL17-F1
#
_cell.length_a   1.000
_cell.length_b   1.000
_cell.length_c   1.000
_cell.angle_alpha   90.00
_cell.angle_beta   90.00
_cell.angle_gamma   90.00
#
_symmetry.space_group_name_H-M   'P 1'
#
loop_
_entity.id
_entity.type
_entity.pdbx_description
1 polymer ?
#
loop_
_entity_poly.entity_id
_entity_poly.type
_entity_poly.pdbx_seq_one_letter_code
_entity_poly.pdbx_strand_id
1 'polypeptide(L)'
;MNKFRILGIIAIIAIIANFFGGLNENWRDFKEGFNEGQNNAMKMYEPGHHIIPYNVTRAKLNVEPLPGTTVDSLNNNRVAWALPYTVTEIETYAKPSAWHILVMGFAIPGMFLFLIGFCSLIRLLISISRREVFISANVRRLRWFAYTSASLEILIAIGEWIIGSAAVEQISLPGYKIISYAGYSPDWVAVIIPILFAEIFAIGVKMKEEQDLTI
;
A
#
# COMPACT_ATOMS: atom_id res chain seq x y z
N MET A 1 15.58 -15.06 -37.34
CA MET A 1 15.58 -15.69 -35.99
C MET A 1 15.20 -14.66 -34.94
N ASN A 2 13.99 -14.75 -34.38
CA ASN A 2 13.49 -13.88 -33.33
C ASN A 2 14.29 -14.10 -32.03
N LYS A 3 15.46 -13.45 -31.92
CA LYS A 3 16.28 -13.48 -30.70
C LYS A 3 15.64 -12.58 -29.65
N PHE A 4 14.65 -13.11 -28.92
CA PHE A 4 14.20 -12.55 -27.65
C PHE A 4 15.42 -12.34 -26.74
N ARG A 5 15.56 -11.17 -26.13
CA ARG A 5 16.60 -10.97 -25.11
C ARG A 5 16.21 -11.79 -23.88
N ILE A 6 17.07 -12.75 -23.50
CA ILE A 6 16.95 -13.51 -22.25
C ILE A 6 16.68 -12.56 -21.07
N LEU A 7 17.34 -11.39 -21.06
CA LEU A 7 17.12 -10.33 -20.07
C LEU A 7 15.66 -9.84 -19.97
N GLY A 8 14.96 -9.69 -21.10
CA GLY A 8 13.56 -9.25 -21.12
C GLY A 8 12.61 -10.33 -20.61
N ILE A 9 12.91 -11.60 -20.89
CA ILE A 9 12.15 -12.74 -20.36
C ILE A 9 12.36 -12.84 -18.84
N ILE A 10 13.60 -12.71 -18.37
CA ILE A 10 13.94 -12.69 -16.94
C ILE A 10 13.20 -11.54 -16.23
N ALA A 11 13.18 -10.33 -16.82
CA ALA A 11 12.47 -9.19 -16.24
C ALA A 11 10.96 -9.44 -16.11
N ILE A 12 10.32 -10.03 -17.13
CA ILE A 12 8.89 -10.40 -17.08
C ILE A 12 8.64 -11.43 -15.99
N ILE A 13 9.46 -12.49 -15.91
CA ILE A 13 9.33 -13.53 -14.88
C ILE A 13 9.53 -12.94 -13.48
N ALA A 14 10.52 -12.07 -13.29
CA ALA A 14 10.79 -11.41 -12.01
C ALA A 14 9.62 -10.52 -11.57
N ILE A 15 9.03 -9.76 -12.49
CA ILE A 15 7.87 -8.90 -12.20
C ILE A 15 6.65 -9.76 -11.84
N ILE A 16 6.41 -10.84 -12.59
CA ILE A 16 5.31 -11.78 -12.29
C ILE A 16 5.53 -12.44 -10.93
N ALA A 17 6.74 -12.91 -10.63
CA ALA A 17 7.07 -13.53 -9.35
C ALA A 17 6.92 -12.55 -8.17
N ASN A 18 7.38 -11.30 -8.32
CA ASN A 18 7.23 -10.27 -7.29
C ASN A 18 5.76 -9.90 -7.08
N PHE A 19 4.98 -9.83 -8.17
CA PHE A 19 3.54 -9.59 -8.10
C PHE A 19 2.81 -10.73 -7.38
N PHE A 20 3.10 -11.99 -7.71
CA PHE A 20 2.49 -13.15 -7.03
C PHE A 20 2.95 -13.31 -5.58
N GLY A 21 4.22 -12.99 -5.28
CA GLY A 21 4.74 -12.96 -3.92
C GLY A 21 4.01 -11.94 -3.04
N GLY A 22 3.91 -10.69 -3.51
CA GLY A 22 3.16 -9.64 -2.83
C GLY A 22 1.65 -9.91 -2.75
N LEU A 23 1.06 -10.54 -3.77
CA LEU A 23 -0.33 -10.99 -3.72
C LEU A 23 -0.58 -12.02 -2.62
N ASN A 24 0.37 -12.89 -2.28
CA ASN A 24 0.15 -13.91 -1.26
C ASN A 24 0.01 -13.30 0.15
N GLU A 25 0.86 -12.33 0.48
CA GLU A 25 0.79 -11.60 1.75
C GLU A 25 -0.48 -10.74 1.81
N ASN A 26 -0.72 -9.93 0.76
CA ASN A 26 -1.93 -9.11 0.66
C ASN A 26 -3.22 -9.95 0.66
N TRP A 27 -3.19 -11.17 0.10
CA TRP A 27 -4.33 -12.09 0.10
C TRP A 27 -4.58 -12.70 1.48
N ARG A 28 -3.53 -13.00 2.24
CA ARG A 28 -3.67 -13.44 3.63
C ARG A 28 -4.34 -12.36 4.46
N ASP A 29 -3.85 -11.13 4.37
CA ASP A 29 -4.38 -9.99 5.11
C ASP A 29 -5.81 -9.66 4.68
N PHE A 30 -6.11 -9.73 3.37
CA PHE A 30 -7.47 -9.63 2.86
C PHE A 30 -8.39 -10.72 3.42
N LYS A 31 -7.94 -11.97 3.46
CA LYS A 31 -8.71 -13.09 3.99
C LYS A 31 -8.95 -12.96 5.48
N GLU A 32 -7.96 -12.50 6.23
CA GLU A 32 -8.09 -12.19 7.66
C GLU A 32 -9.09 -11.05 7.87
N GLY A 33 -8.97 -9.94 7.15
CA GLY A 33 -9.91 -8.82 7.20
C GLY A 33 -11.34 -9.20 6.78
N PHE A 34 -11.49 -10.06 5.77
CA PHE A 34 -12.78 -10.57 5.32
C PHE A 34 -13.40 -11.51 6.36
N ASN A 35 -12.62 -12.44 6.91
CA ASN A 35 -13.06 -13.34 7.98
C ASN A 35 -13.42 -12.57 9.25
N GLU A 36 -12.66 -11.53 9.61
CA GLU A 36 -12.99 -10.63 10.72
C GLU A 36 -14.30 -9.90 10.46
N GLY A 37 -14.49 -9.34 9.26
CA GLY A 37 -15.75 -8.72 8.86
C GLY A 37 -16.94 -9.69 8.97
N GLN A 38 -16.78 -10.93 8.47
CA GLN A 38 -17.81 -11.96 8.53
C GLN A 38 -18.08 -12.43 9.97
N ASN A 39 -17.04 -12.69 10.75
CA ASN A 39 -17.16 -13.14 12.14
C ASN A 39 -17.76 -12.05 13.03
N ASN A 40 -17.47 -10.78 12.77
CA ASN A 40 -18.08 -9.65 13.47
C ASN A 40 -19.57 -9.51 13.11
N ALA A 41 -19.95 -9.80 11.86
CA ALA A 41 -21.36 -9.87 11.47
C ALA A 41 -22.09 -11.08 12.09
N MET A 42 -21.40 -12.20 12.32
CA MET A 42 -21.98 -13.41 12.92
C MET A 42 -22.07 -13.34 14.45
N LYS A 43 -21.08 -12.73 15.13
CA LYS A 43 -21.09 -12.44 16.58
C LYS A 43 -22.16 -11.41 16.98
N MET A 44 -22.88 -10.80 16.02
CA MET A 44 -24.09 -10.00 16.28
C MET A 44 -25.22 -10.80 16.96
N TYR A 45 -25.18 -12.14 16.97
CA TYR A 45 -26.26 -12.98 17.48
C TYR A 45 -26.05 -13.56 18.90
N GLU A 46 -24.88 -13.39 19.52
CA GLU A 46 -24.58 -14.03 20.82
C GLU A 46 -24.32 -13.01 21.95
N PRO A 47 -25.18 -12.94 22.99
CA PRO A 47 -24.97 -12.05 24.13
C PRO A 47 -23.86 -12.59 25.05
N GLY A 48 -22.86 -11.75 25.38
CA GLY A 48 -21.97 -11.96 26.53
C GLY A 48 -20.47 -12.19 26.26
N HIS A 49 -19.97 -12.04 25.03
CA HIS A 49 -18.51 -12.05 24.75
C HIS A 49 -17.95 -10.64 24.56
N HIS A 50 -16.66 -10.45 24.87
CA HIS A 50 -15.93 -9.19 24.69
C HIS A 50 -16.28 -8.54 23.35
N ILE A 51 -16.96 -7.40 23.45
CA ILE A 51 -17.63 -6.74 22.34
C ILE A 51 -16.55 -6.05 21.52
N ILE A 52 -16.16 -6.62 20.37
CA ILE A 52 -15.54 -5.81 19.32
C ILE A 52 -16.61 -4.78 18.95
N PRO A 53 -16.37 -3.47 19.14
CA PRO A 53 -17.40 -2.47 18.91
C PRO A 53 -17.88 -2.54 17.45
N TYR A 54 -19.18 -2.31 17.25
CA TYR A 54 -19.81 -2.24 15.92
C TYR A 54 -19.02 -1.33 14.96
N ASN A 55 -18.91 -1.71 13.68
CA ASN A 55 -18.27 -0.91 12.63
C ASN A 55 -16.93 -0.30 13.07
N VAL A 56 -15.93 -1.12 13.37
CA VAL A 56 -14.59 -0.64 13.71
C VAL A 56 -13.57 -1.13 12.70
N THR A 57 -12.54 -0.32 12.48
CA THR A 57 -11.38 -0.62 11.65
C THR A 57 -10.14 -0.58 12.53
N ARG A 58 -9.18 -1.48 12.26
CA ARG A 58 -7.92 -1.49 12.99
C ARG A 58 -7.14 -0.22 12.67
N ALA A 59 -6.55 0.40 13.68
CA ALA A 59 -5.72 1.57 13.56
C ALA A 59 -4.45 1.36 14.38
N LYS A 60 -3.31 1.63 13.74
CA LYS A 60 -2.01 1.65 14.41
C LYS A 60 -1.64 3.10 14.71
N LEU A 61 -1.29 3.37 15.97
CA LEU A 61 -0.95 4.70 16.46
C LEU A 61 0.42 4.71 17.12
N ASN A 62 1.23 5.69 16.77
CA ASN A 62 2.46 5.97 17.47
C ASN A 62 2.17 6.82 18.70
N VAL A 63 2.75 6.45 19.82
CA VAL A 63 2.54 7.09 21.12
C VAL A 63 3.88 7.42 21.79
N GLU A 64 3.87 8.48 22.60
CA GLU A 64 5.02 8.90 23.41
C GLU A 64 4.58 9.10 24.86
N PRO A 65 5.36 8.67 25.87
CA PRO A 65 5.01 8.86 27.26
C PRO A 65 5.02 10.35 27.65
N LEU A 66 4.03 10.78 28.42
CA LEU A 66 3.99 12.13 28.98
C LEU A 66 5.05 12.28 30.10
N PRO A 67 5.59 13.49 30.32
CA PRO A 67 6.50 13.73 31.43
C PRO A 67 5.87 13.35 32.78
N GLY A 68 6.60 12.57 33.60
CA GLY A 68 6.12 12.10 34.90
C GLY A 68 5.21 10.87 34.85
N THR A 69 5.03 10.24 33.68
CA THR A 69 4.30 8.98 33.56
C THR A 69 5.03 7.84 34.28
N THR A 70 4.31 7.12 35.14
CA THR A 70 4.81 5.87 35.71
C THR A 70 4.93 4.83 34.61
N VAL A 71 6.16 4.48 34.28
CA VAL A 71 6.49 3.51 33.23
C VAL A 71 6.28 2.10 33.79
N ASP A 72 5.55 1.26 33.06
CA ASP A 72 5.34 -0.14 33.43
C ASP A 72 6.66 -0.93 33.32
N SER A 73 6.73 -2.11 33.93
CA SER A 73 7.99 -2.83 34.12
C SER A 73 7.96 -4.25 33.58
N LEU A 74 9.04 -4.66 32.93
CA LEU A 74 9.27 -6.01 32.45
C LEU A 74 10.14 -6.78 33.44
N ASN A 75 9.83 -8.06 33.64
CA ASN A 75 10.70 -8.94 34.40
C ASN A 75 11.91 -9.33 33.54
N ASN A 76 13.11 -9.25 34.12
CA ASN A 76 14.34 -9.63 33.44
C ASN A 76 14.88 -10.93 34.02
N ASN A 77 14.93 -12.00 33.23
CA ASN A 77 15.41 -13.31 33.71
C ASN A 77 16.91 -13.34 34.08
N ARG A 78 17.67 -12.26 33.81
CA ARG A 78 19.09 -12.14 34.16
C ARG A 78 19.36 -11.20 35.34
N VAL A 79 18.39 -10.38 35.75
CA VAL A 79 18.58 -9.33 36.76
C VAL A 79 17.43 -9.40 37.76
N ALA A 80 17.74 -9.27 39.05
CA ALA A 80 16.74 -9.48 40.10
C ALA A 80 15.67 -8.38 40.21
N TRP A 81 15.77 -7.29 39.44
CA TRP A 81 14.83 -6.17 39.46
C TRP A 81 14.13 -5.97 38.11
N ALA A 82 12.90 -5.47 38.17
CA ALA A 82 12.10 -5.16 36.99
C ALA A 82 12.66 -3.92 36.26
N LEU A 83 12.60 -3.92 34.93
CA LEU A 83 13.09 -2.83 34.08
C LEU A 83 11.93 -2.05 33.46
N PRO A 84 11.95 -0.71 33.46
CA PRO A 84 10.90 0.09 32.86
C PRO A 84 10.86 -0.07 31.32
N TYR A 85 9.67 -0.08 30.72
CA TYR A 85 9.49 -0.06 29.26
C TYR A 85 8.48 1.01 28.82
N THR A 86 8.80 1.70 27.73
CA THR A 86 7.89 2.65 27.09
C THR A 86 7.26 2.04 25.86
N VAL A 87 5.97 2.28 25.66
CA VAL A 87 5.27 1.91 24.43
C VAL A 87 5.48 3.01 23.40
N THR A 88 5.83 2.62 22.17
CA THR A 88 5.99 3.55 21.04
C THR A 88 4.89 3.39 19.99
N GLU A 89 4.25 2.22 19.94
CA GLU A 89 3.19 1.89 18.98
C GLU A 89 2.10 1.08 19.68
N ILE A 90 0.84 1.40 19.39
CA ILE A 90 -0.34 0.63 19.79
C ILE A 90 -1.18 0.27 18.57
N GLU A 91 -1.77 -0.91 18.56
CA GLU A 91 -2.79 -1.32 17.60
C GLU A 91 -4.13 -1.44 18.34
N THR A 92 -5.15 -0.77 17.84
CA THR A 92 -6.48 -0.76 18.46
C THR A 92 -7.58 -0.57 17.41
N TYR A 93 -8.83 -0.50 17.84
CA TYR A 93 -10.00 -0.35 17.00
C TYR A 93 -10.53 1.08 17.03
N ALA A 94 -10.77 1.65 15.86
CA ALA A 94 -11.34 2.97 15.67
C ALA A 94 -12.62 2.88 14.85
N LYS A 95 -13.65 3.65 15.20
CA LYS A 95 -14.85 3.77 14.37
C LYS A 95 -14.48 4.53 13.08
N PRO A 96 -14.66 3.95 11.89
CA PRO A 96 -14.36 4.60 10.63
C PRO A 96 -15.39 5.70 10.34
N SER A 97 -14.92 6.77 9.72
CA SER A 97 -15.77 7.87 9.29
C SER A 97 -16.57 7.50 8.02
N ALA A 98 -17.63 8.26 7.72
CA ALA A 98 -18.36 8.09 6.46
C ALA A 98 -17.45 8.26 5.22
N TRP A 99 -16.41 9.09 5.33
CA TRP A 99 -15.39 9.27 4.29
C TRP A 99 -14.61 8.00 4.00
N HIS A 100 -14.27 7.23 5.04
CA HIS A 100 -13.58 5.97 4.87
C HIS A 100 -14.41 4.97 4.05
N ILE A 101 -15.71 4.86 4.34
CA ILE A 101 -16.63 3.98 3.59
C ILE A 101 -16.71 4.40 2.12
N LEU A 102 -16.80 5.71 1.87
CA LEU A 102 -16.83 6.27 0.52
C LEU A 102 -15.53 5.95 -0.25
N VAL A 103 -14.36 6.14 0.37
CA VAL A 103 -13.05 5.84 -0.23
C VAL A 103 -12.90 4.35 -0.52
N MET A 104 -13.33 3.48 0.40
CA MET A 104 -13.33 2.03 0.17
C MET A 104 -14.25 1.62 -0.99
N GLY A 105 -15.35 2.34 -1.22
CA GLY A 105 -16.19 2.16 -2.40
C GLY A 105 -15.45 2.39 -3.73
N PHE A 106 -14.45 3.28 -3.75
CA PHE A 106 -13.60 3.52 -4.92
C PHE A 106 -12.43 2.55 -5.05
N ALA A 107 -12.06 1.82 -3.99
CA ALA A 107 -10.94 0.88 -4.02
C ALA A 107 -11.16 -0.25 -5.04
N ILE A 108 -12.38 -0.78 -5.14
CA ILE A 108 -12.73 -1.85 -6.08
C ILE A 108 -12.55 -1.39 -7.55
N PRO A 109 -13.19 -0.28 -8.01
CA PRO A 109 -12.92 0.28 -9.34
C PRO A 109 -11.44 0.63 -9.57
N GLY A 110 -10.77 1.21 -8.56
CA GLY A 110 -9.35 1.55 -8.63
C GLY A 110 -8.47 0.32 -8.90
N MET A 111 -8.79 -0.80 -8.27
CA MET A 111 -8.11 -2.08 -8.48
C MET A 111 -8.28 -2.58 -9.93
N PHE A 112 -9.48 -2.49 -10.50
CA PHE A 112 -9.67 -2.85 -11.92
C PHE A 112 -8.86 -1.96 -12.87
N LEU A 113 -8.80 -0.65 -12.62
CA LEU A 113 -7.97 0.28 -13.40
C LEU A 113 -6.49 -0.06 -13.30
N PHE A 114 -6.01 -0.41 -12.10
CA PHE A 114 -4.64 -0.88 -11.91
C PHE A 114 -4.36 -2.15 -12.71
N LEU A 115 -5.26 -3.15 -12.72
CA LEU A 115 -5.05 -4.37 -13.51
C LEU A 115 -4.95 -4.08 -15.01
N ILE A 116 -5.70 -3.11 -15.52
CA ILE A 116 -5.58 -2.63 -16.91
C ILE A 116 -4.19 -2.01 -17.14
N GLY A 117 -3.72 -1.17 -16.22
CA GLY A 117 -2.36 -0.62 -16.27
C GLY A 117 -1.26 -1.67 -16.14
N PHE A 118 -1.46 -2.70 -15.33
CA PHE A 118 -0.53 -3.81 -15.19
C PHE A 118 -0.46 -4.65 -16.47
N CYS A 119 -1.60 -4.92 -17.11
CA CYS A 119 -1.64 -5.51 -18.45
C CYS A 119 -0.88 -4.66 -19.48
N SER A 120 -0.93 -3.34 -19.34
CA SER A 120 -0.18 -2.39 -20.17
C SER A 120 1.34 -2.54 -19.98
N LEU A 121 1.82 -2.72 -18.74
CA LEU A 121 3.21 -3.02 -18.44
C LEU A 121 3.66 -4.33 -19.09
N ILE A 122 2.87 -5.40 -19.02
CA ILE A 122 3.20 -6.68 -19.67
C ILE A 122 3.37 -6.47 -21.18
N ARG A 123 2.45 -5.75 -21.83
CA ARG A 123 2.54 -5.43 -23.27
C ARG A 123 3.78 -4.59 -23.61
N LEU A 124 4.16 -3.65 -22.74
CA LEU A 124 5.40 -2.87 -22.87
C LEU A 124 6.63 -3.79 -22.85
N LEU A 125 6.72 -4.66 -21.84
CA LEU A 125 7.85 -5.58 -21.70
C LEU A 125 7.96 -6.54 -22.88
N ILE A 126 6.84 -7.04 -23.39
CA ILE A 126 6.81 -7.88 -24.60
C ILE A 126 7.37 -7.09 -25.80
N SER A 127 6.96 -5.83 -25.99
CA SER A 127 7.46 -4.99 -27.10
C SER A 127 8.98 -4.71 -26.98
N ILE A 128 9.46 -4.40 -25.77
CA ILE A 128 10.89 -4.24 -25.48
C ILE A 128 11.65 -5.54 -25.77
N SER A 129 11.11 -6.69 -25.39
CA SER A 129 11.72 -8.00 -25.67
C SER A 129 11.82 -8.32 -27.17
N ARG A 130 10.93 -7.72 -27.97
CA ARG A 130 10.91 -7.79 -29.44
C ARG A 130 11.76 -6.71 -30.11
N ARG A 131 12.54 -5.93 -29.35
CA ARG A 131 13.44 -4.84 -29.81
C ARG A 131 12.73 -3.58 -30.30
N GLU A 132 11.42 -3.51 -30.15
CA GLU A 132 10.63 -2.31 -30.41
C GLU A 132 10.61 -1.48 -29.13
N VAL A 133 11.72 -0.80 -28.82
CA VAL A 133 11.85 -0.05 -27.57
C VAL A 133 11.19 1.32 -27.74
N PHE A 134 11.82 2.20 -28.51
CA PHE A 134 11.39 3.58 -28.71
C PHE A 134 10.30 3.70 -29.77
N ILE A 135 9.06 3.45 -29.35
CA ILE A 135 7.83 3.68 -30.11
C ILE A 135 6.81 4.41 -29.25
N SER A 136 6.01 5.28 -29.86
CA SER A 136 4.97 6.08 -29.17
C SER A 136 3.94 5.21 -28.41
N ALA A 137 3.62 4.03 -28.95
CA ALA A 137 2.75 3.06 -28.28
C ALA A 137 3.29 2.61 -26.91
N ASN A 138 4.62 2.48 -26.77
CA ASN A 138 5.26 2.07 -25.52
C ASN A 138 5.27 3.19 -24.48
N VAL A 139 5.39 4.45 -24.92
CA VAL A 139 5.20 5.62 -24.04
C VAL A 139 3.81 5.59 -23.42
N ARG A 140 2.77 5.40 -24.24
CA ARG A 140 1.39 5.31 -23.76
C ARG A 140 1.22 4.14 -22.80
N ARG A 141 1.83 2.99 -23.08
CA ARG A 141 1.74 1.81 -22.21
C ARG A 141 2.37 2.05 -20.84
N LEU A 142 3.54 2.69 -20.83
CA LEU A 142 4.27 3.04 -19.62
C LEU A 142 3.52 4.08 -18.78
N ARG A 143 2.97 5.13 -19.41
CA ARG A 143 2.11 6.13 -18.74
C ARG A 143 0.87 5.51 -18.11
N TRP A 144 0.18 4.62 -18.82
CA TRP A 144 -0.97 3.91 -18.24
C TRP A 144 -0.59 3.16 -16.97
N PHE A 145 0.50 2.39 -17.00
CA PHE A 145 0.98 1.68 -15.82
C PHE A 145 1.34 2.64 -14.67
N ALA A 146 2.14 3.67 -14.95
CA ALA A 146 2.59 4.64 -13.95
C ALA A 146 1.42 5.39 -13.30
N TYR A 147 0.45 5.87 -14.09
CA TYR A 147 -0.67 6.64 -13.55
C TYR A 147 -1.67 5.77 -12.80
N THR A 148 -1.96 4.56 -13.25
CA THR A 148 -2.90 3.68 -12.51
C THR A 148 -2.29 3.14 -11.23
N SER A 149 -0.97 2.89 -11.21
CA SER A 149 -0.26 2.50 -9.98
C SER A 149 -0.20 3.65 -8.97
N ALA A 150 0.19 4.85 -9.42
CA ALA A 150 0.18 6.04 -8.59
C ALA A 150 -1.21 6.34 -8.00
N SER A 151 -2.26 6.26 -8.82
CA SER A 151 -3.64 6.50 -8.37
C SER A 151 -4.09 5.47 -7.32
N LEU A 152 -3.72 4.20 -7.46
CA LEU A 152 -4.06 3.17 -6.48
C LEU A 152 -3.33 3.42 -5.15
N GLU A 153 -2.03 3.72 -5.20
CA GLU A 153 -1.23 4.02 -4.00
C GLU A 153 -1.75 5.25 -3.26
N ILE A 154 -2.10 6.32 -3.99
CA ILE A 154 -2.70 7.52 -3.42
C ILE A 154 -4.06 7.21 -2.77
N LEU A 155 -4.88 6.38 -3.40
CA LEU A 155 -6.18 5.99 -2.85
C LEU A 155 -6.03 5.23 -1.52
N ILE A 156 -5.07 4.30 -1.46
CA ILE A 156 -4.73 3.57 -0.23
C ILE A 156 -4.21 4.54 0.83
N ALA A 157 -3.30 5.46 0.46
CA ALA A 157 -2.77 6.48 1.36
C ALA A 157 -3.86 7.37 1.97
N ILE A 158 -4.84 7.78 1.16
CA ILE A 158 -5.99 8.56 1.63
C ILE A 158 -6.85 7.73 2.59
N GLY A 159 -7.11 6.46 2.28
CA GLY A 159 -7.87 5.56 3.15
C GLY A 159 -7.24 5.42 4.53
N GLU A 160 -5.94 5.14 4.56
CA GLU A 160 -5.13 5.02 5.78
C GLU A 160 -5.07 6.33 6.56
N TRP A 161 -4.88 7.45 5.87
CA TRP A 161 -4.89 8.77 6.49
C TRP A 161 -6.23 9.09 7.16
N ILE A 162 -7.36 8.70 6.55
CA ILE A 162 -8.70 8.90 7.12
C ILE A 162 -8.88 8.03 8.38
N ILE A 163 -8.46 6.74 8.34
CA ILE A 163 -8.52 5.86 9.52
C ILE A 163 -7.65 6.43 10.64
N GLY A 164 -6.40 6.79 10.33
CA GLY A 164 -5.45 7.33 11.29
C GLY A 164 -5.95 8.62 11.93
N SER A 165 -6.48 9.54 11.14
CA SER A 165 -7.05 10.80 11.63
C SER A 165 -8.24 10.57 12.55
N ALA A 166 -9.18 9.70 12.15
CA ALA A 166 -10.33 9.35 12.98
C ALA A 166 -9.91 8.63 14.27
N ALA A 167 -8.86 7.81 14.23
CA ALA A 167 -8.32 7.11 15.38
C ALA A 167 -7.70 8.09 16.40
N VAL A 168 -6.90 9.04 15.95
CA VAL A 168 -6.28 10.08 16.80
C VAL A 168 -7.32 10.92 17.54
N GLU A 169 -8.46 11.21 16.89
CA GLU A 169 -9.53 12.01 17.49
C GLU A 169 -10.31 11.29 18.60
N GLN A 170 -10.42 9.96 18.53
CA GLN A 170 -11.30 9.20 19.43
C GLN A 170 -10.56 8.38 20.49
N ILE A 171 -9.26 8.17 20.33
CA ILE A 171 -8.45 7.32 21.23
C ILE A 171 -7.68 8.21 22.21
N SER A 172 -7.71 7.83 23.48
CA SER A 172 -6.84 8.39 24.51
C SER A 172 -6.19 7.25 25.28
N LEU A 173 -4.88 7.36 25.49
CA LEU A 173 -4.10 6.40 26.27
C LEU A 173 -3.57 7.11 27.52
N PRO A 174 -3.97 6.71 28.74
CA PRO A 174 -3.50 7.34 29.97
C PRO A 174 -1.97 7.32 30.07
N GLY A 175 -1.36 8.48 30.37
CA GLY A 175 0.09 8.62 30.46
C GLY A 175 0.83 8.72 29.12
N TYR A 176 0.11 8.73 28.00
CA TYR A 176 0.71 8.80 26.67
C TYR A 176 0.05 9.88 25.81
N LYS A 177 0.83 10.48 24.93
CA LYS A 177 0.38 11.35 23.86
C LYS A 177 0.46 10.60 22.54
N ILE A 178 -0.59 10.67 21.74
CA ILE A 178 -0.55 10.16 20.36
C ILE A 178 0.23 11.17 19.51
N ILE A 179 1.29 10.71 18.85
CA ILE A 179 2.19 11.56 18.04
C ILE A 179 1.87 11.45 16.55
N SER A 180 1.47 10.26 16.08
CA SER A 180 1.03 10.05 14.70
C SER A 180 0.23 8.74 14.59
N TYR A 181 -0.35 8.49 13.42
CA TYR A 181 -0.72 7.13 13.04
C TYR A 181 0.52 6.42 12.45
N ALA A 182 0.60 5.10 12.65
CA ALA A 182 1.73 4.26 12.25
C ALA A 182 1.39 3.33 11.06
N GLY A 183 0.11 3.28 10.68
CA GLY A 183 -0.42 2.23 9.80
C GLY A 183 0.17 2.17 8.40
N TYR A 184 0.65 3.29 7.85
CA TYR A 184 1.05 3.33 6.44
C TYR A 184 2.05 4.45 6.11
N SER A 185 3.19 4.07 5.56
CA SER A 185 4.17 4.96 4.95
C SER A 185 4.27 4.61 3.46
N PRO A 186 3.56 5.33 2.57
CA PRO A 186 3.62 5.07 1.14
C PRO A 186 5.07 5.14 0.63
N ASP A 187 5.47 4.21 -0.24
CA ASP A 187 6.74 4.32 -0.95
C ASP A 187 6.60 5.32 -2.10
N TRP A 188 6.75 6.60 -1.77
CA TRP A 188 6.67 7.68 -2.76
C TRP A 188 7.72 7.56 -3.86
N VAL A 189 8.84 6.88 -3.61
CA VAL A 189 9.86 6.64 -4.64
C VAL A 189 9.32 5.67 -5.69
N ALA A 190 8.62 4.61 -5.28
CA ALA A 190 7.95 3.68 -6.18
C ALA A 190 6.83 4.34 -7.01
N VAL A 191 6.25 5.45 -6.54
CA VAL A 191 5.27 6.26 -7.30
C VAL A 191 5.95 7.21 -8.29
N ILE A 192 6.95 7.96 -7.82
CA ILE A 192 7.58 9.04 -8.60
C ILE A 192 8.45 8.48 -9.73
N ILE A 193 9.23 7.42 -9.48
CA ILE A 193 10.17 6.88 -10.48
C ILE A 193 9.45 6.44 -11.77
N PRO A 194 8.38 5.62 -11.73
CA PRO A 194 7.68 5.21 -12.95
C PRO A 194 7.10 6.38 -13.75
N ILE A 195 6.62 7.42 -13.08
CA ILE A 195 6.10 8.63 -13.73
C ILE A 195 7.24 9.38 -14.44
N LEU A 196 8.35 9.65 -13.74
CA LEU A 196 9.50 10.31 -14.34
C LEU A 196 10.07 9.47 -15.50
N PHE A 197 10.16 8.16 -15.33
CA PHE A 197 10.63 7.26 -16.37
C PHE A 197 9.70 7.30 -17.60
N ALA A 198 8.38 7.39 -17.42
CA ALA A 198 7.43 7.55 -18.51
C ALA A 198 7.68 8.81 -19.33
N GLU A 199 7.98 9.93 -18.67
CA GLU A 199 8.24 11.21 -19.33
C GLU A 199 9.62 11.27 -19.98
N ILE A 200 10.67 10.76 -19.34
CA ILE A 200 12.00 10.61 -19.95
C ILE A 200 11.91 9.72 -21.20
N PHE A 201 11.16 8.63 -21.11
CA PHE A 201 10.96 7.73 -22.24
C PHE A 201 10.20 8.40 -23.39
N ALA A 202 9.21 9.24 -23.09
CA ALA A 202 8.51 10.05 -24.09
C ALA A 202 9.45 10.99 -24.85
N ILE A 203 10.35 11.67 -24.12
CA ILE A 203 11.37 12.53 -24.71
C ILE A 203 12.30 11.71 -25.60
N GLY A 204 12.76 10.54 -25.13
CA GLY A 204 13.63 9.66 -25.91
C GLY A 204 12.99 9.17 -27.23
N VAL A 205 11.68 8.88 -27.22
CA VAL A 205 10.94 8.55 -28.45
C VAL A 205 10.90 9.75 -29.39
N LYS A 206 10.60 10.95 -28.88
CA LYS A 206 10.55 12.17 -29.69
C LYS A 206 11.90 12.50 -30.34
N MET A 207 13.00 12.39 -29.58
CA MET A 207 14.36 12.61 -30.10
C MET A 207 14.69 11.64 -31.23
N LYS A 208 14.28 10.38 -31.11
CA LYS A 208 14.46 9.38 -32.17
C LYS A 208 13.63 9.75 -33.41
N GLU A 209 12.37 10.13 -33.23
CA GLU A 209 11.50 10.55 -34.35
C GLU A 209 12.07 11.77 -35.10
N GLU A 210 12.62 12.76 -34.38
CA GLU A 210 13.30 13.92 -34.97
C GLU A 210 14.57 13.52 -35.73
N GLN A 211 15.34 12.56 -35.21
CA GLN A 211 16.52 12.03 -35.88
C GLN A 211 16.16 11.24 -37.15
N ASP A 212 15.10 10.44 -37.12
CA ASP A 212 14.64 9.66 -38.27
C ASP A 212 14.07 10.56 -39.40
N LEU A 213 13.63 11.79 -39.08
CA LEU A 213 13.11 12.78 -40.06
C LEU A 213 14.20 13.64 -40.71
N THR A 214 15.41 13.68 -40.14
CA THR A 214 16.51 14.53 -40.62
C THR A 214 17.50 13.80 -41.53
N ILE A 215 17.35 12.49 -41.68
CA ILE A 215 18.17 11.59 -42.52
C ILE A 215 17.36 11.21 -43.77
#